data_AF-A0A7R8GV53-F1
#
_entry.id   AF-A0A7R8GV53-F1
#
_cell.length_a   1.000
_cell.length_b   1.000
_cell.length_c   1.000
_cell.angle_alpha   90.00
_cell.angle_beta   90.00
_cell.angle_gamma   90.00
#
_symmetry.space_group_name_H-M   'P 1'
#
loop_
_entity.id
_entity.type
_entity.pdbx_description
1 polymer ?
#
loop_
_entity_poly.entity_id
_entity_poly.type
_entity_poly.pdbx_seq_one_letter_code
_entity_poly.pdbx_strand_id
1 'polypeptide(L)'
;MTGGHMPLLVLMAAVLTVTGAVPVASLRGALPDARGCHIAQFKSLSPQELQAFKRAKDALEESLLLKDCRCRSRLFPRTWDLRQLQVRERPMALEAELALTLKVLEAAADTDPALVDVLDQPLHTLHHILSQLRACIQPQPTAGPRTRGRLHHWLHRLQEAPKKESPGCLKASVTFNLFRLLTRDLNCVASGDLCV
;
A
#
# COMPACT_ATOMS: atom_id res chain seq x y z
N MET A 1 44.19 -53.47 -69.44
CA MET A 1 43.98 -54.13 -68.13
C MET A 1 44.46 -53.17 -67.06
N THR A 2 43.61 -52.88 -66.06
CA THR A 2 43.94 -52.53 -64.66
C THR A 2 44.99 -51.44 -64.44
N GLY A 3 44.73 -50.25 -63.89
CA GLY A 3 43.94 -49.84 -62.73
C GLY A 3 44.61 -48.53 -62.28
N GLY A 4 43.89 -47.42 -62.08
CA GLY A 4 43.19 -47.13 -60.84
C GLY A 4 44.13 -46.48 -59.83
N HIS A 5 43.96 -45.18 -59.57
CA HIS A 5 44.20 -44.52 -58.27
C HIS A 5 43.65 -43.08 -58.35
N MET A 6 42.36 -42.93 -58.00
CA MET A 6 41.78 -41.62 -57.70
C MET A 6 42.18 -41.23 -56.28
N PRO A 7 42.82 -40.08 -56.04
CA PRO A 7 43.03 -39.59 -54.68
C PRO A 7 41.70 -39.07 -54.12
N LEU A 8 41.24 -39.71 -53.06
CA LEU A 8 40.12 -39.28 -52.24
C LEU A 8 40.53 -37.99 -51.51
N LEU A 9 40.05 -36.83 -51.94
CA LEU A 9 40.27 -35.57 -51.24
C LEU A 9 39.34 -35.52 -50.02
N VAL A 10 39.85 -35.92 -48.85
CA VAL A 10 39.14 -35.80 -47.58
C VAL A 10 39.26 -34.35 -47.10
N LEU A 11 38.23 -33.54 -47.31
CA LEU A 11 38.07 -32.27 -46.61
C LEU A 11 37.65 -32.56 -45.17
N MET A 12 38.59 -32.39 -44.24
CA MET A 12 38.27 -32.32 -42.82
C MET A 12 37.71 -30.92 -42.52
N ALA A 13 36.39 -30.81 -42.46
CA ALA A 13 35.73 -29.62 -41.94
C ALA A 13 36.01 -29.54 -40.43
N ALA A 14 36.91 -28.63 -40.02
CA ALA A 14 37.06 -28.28 -38.62
C ALA A 14 35.81 -27.49 -38.19
N VAL A 15 34.90 -28.15 -37.50
CA VAL A 15 33.82 -27.46 -36.76
C VAL A 15 34.49 -26.76 -35.57
N LEU A 16 34.73 -25.45 -35.72
CA LEU A 16 34.99 -24.57 -34.59
C LEU A 16 33.72 -24.52 -33.75
N THR A 17 33.68 -25.29 -32.68
CA THR A 17 32.67 -25.13 -31.63
C THR A 17 32.96 -23.82 -30.92
N VAL A 18 32.35 -22.74 -31.41
CA VAL A 18 32.22 -21.50 -30.65
C VAL A 18 31.30 -21.81 -29.46
N THR A 19 31.87 -22.28 -28.36
CA THR A 19 31.24 -22.15 -27.04
C THR A 19 31.30 -20.67 -26.70
N GLY A 20 30.37 -19.91 -27.25
CA GLY A 20 30.01 -18.61 -26.73
C GLY A 20 29.43 -18.82 -25.35
N ALA A 21 30.29 -18.77 -24.33
CA ALA A 21 29.85 -18.47 -22.99
C ALA A 21 29.28 -17.05 -23.05
N VAL A 22 27.99 -16.95 -23.36
CA VAL A 22 27.21 -15.73 -23.13
C VAL A 22 27.48 -15.38 -21.68
N PRO A 23 28.09 -14.22 -21.38
CA PRO A 23 28.09 -13.76 -20.02
C PRO A 23 26.61 -13.61 -19.70
N VAL A 24 26.11 -14.43 -18.78
CA VAL A 24 24.86 -14.16 -18.11
C VAL A 24 25.10 -12.79 -17.51
N ALA A 25 24.67 -11.76 -18.25
CA ALA A 25 24.44 -10.45 -17.71
C ALA A 25 23.52 -10.75 -16.55
N SER A 26 24.08 -10.75 -15.34
CA SER A 26 23.29 -10.52 -14.15
C SER A 26 22.57 -9.24 -14.49
N LEU A 27 21.32 -9.38 -14.93
CA LEU A 27 20.32 -8.36 -14.87
C LEU A 27 20.16 -8.14 -13.36
N ARG A 28 21.12 -7.42 -12.78
CA ARG A 28 20.82 -6.46 -11.74
C ARG A 28 19.78 -5.60 -12.42
N GLY A 29 18.52 -6.01 -12.29
CA GLY A 29 17.40 -5.14 -12.52
C GLY A 29 17.69 -3.96 -11.62
N ALA A 30 18.25 -2.91 -12.21
CA ALA A 30 18.20 -1.60 -11.64
C ALA A 30 16.70 -1.40 -11.41
N LEU A 31 16.32 -1.51 -10.14
CA LEU A 31 15.00 -1.12 -9.67
C LEU A 31 14.73 0.22 -10.38
N PRO A 32 13.59 0.41 -11.06
CA PRO A 32 13.25 1.70 -11.58
C PRO A 32 13.48 2.70 -10.45
N ASP A 33 14.40 3.62 -10.69
CA ASP A 33 14.66 4.77 -9.82
C ASP A 33 13.29 5.28 -9.36
N ALA A 34 13.01 5.19 -8.07
CA ALA A 34 11.70 5.43 -7.49
C ALA A 34 11.39 6.94 -7.49
N ARG A 35 11.53 7.60 -8.65
CA ARG A 35 11.19 8.99 -8.89
C ARG A 35 9.69 9.14 -8.62
N GLY A 36 9.35 9.63 -7.43
CA GLY A 36 7.98 9.91 -7.01
C GLY A 36 7.49 9.15 -5.76
N CYS A 37 8.20 8.13 -5.26
CA CYS A 37 7.85 7.48 -3.99
C CYS A 37 8.61 8.13 -2.82
N HIS A 38 8.01 9.14 -2.18
CA HIS A 38 8.62 9.86 -1.06
C HIS A 38 7.98 9.52 0.29
N ILE A 39 7.59 8.25 0.51
CA ILE A 39 6.88 7.86 1.75
C ILE A 39 7.75 7.96 3.01
N ALA A 40 9.09 7.94 2.88
CA ALA A 40 10.03 8.02 4.00
C ALA A 40 9.91 9.33 4.80
N GLN A 41 9.40 10.41 4.20
CA GLN A 41 9.17 11.68 4.89
C GLN A 41 8.06 11.57 5.96
N PHE A 42 7.21 10.55 5.88
CA PHE A 42 6.10 10.32 6.80
C PHE A 42 6.41 9.33 7.93
N LYS A 43 7.69 9.06 8.21
CA LYS A 43 8.09 8.32 9.43
C LYS A 43 7.55 8.98 10.70
N SER A 44 7.46 10.31 10.67
CA SER A 44 6.83 11.12 11.71
C SER A 44 6.14 12.32 11.05
N LEU A 45 4.92 12.62 11.49
CA LEU A 45 4.26 13.88 11.17
C LEU A 45 4.79 14.98 12.08
N SER A 46 4.70 16.23 11.64
CA SER A 46 5.08 17.38 12.45
C SER A 46 4.16 17.53 13.67
N PRO A 47 4.64 18.15 14.77
CA PRO A 47 3.79 18.44 15.92
C PRO A 47 2.55 19.27 15.57
N GLN A 48 2.67 20.18 14.59
CA GLN A 48 1.57 21.01 14.12
C GLN A 48 0.48 20.17 13.43
N GLU A 49 0.86 19.24 12.55
CA GLU A 49 -0.08 18.31 11.90
C GLU A 49 -0.75 17.42 12.94
N LEU A 50 0.02 16.83 13.87
CA LEU A 50 -0.54 15.98 14.93
C LEU A 50 -1.52 16.74 15.82
N GLN A 51 -1.25 18.02 16.10
CA GLN A 51 -2.16 18.86 16.87
C GLN A 51 -3.45 19.17 16.09
N ALA A 52 -3.38 19.37 14.77
CA ALA A 52 -4.57 19.51 13.93
C ALA A 52 -5.41 18.23 13.92
N PHE A 53 -4.77 17.06 13.73
CA PHE A 53 -5.44 15.76 13.83
C PHE A 53 -6.05 15.50 15.21
N LYS A 54 -5.40 15.97 16.28
CA LYS A 54 -5.96 15.86 17.63
C LYS A 54 -7.26 16.65 17.74
N ARG A 55 -7.28 17.92 17.32
CA ARG A 55 -8.50 18.76 17.37
C ARG A 55 -9.63 18.16 16.54
N ALA A 56 -9.30 17.66 15.35
CA ALA A 56 -10.25 16.97 14.49
C ALA A 56 -10.82 15.72 15.15
N LYS A 57 -9.96 14.89 15.76
CA LYS A 57 -10.40 13.71 16.51
C LYS A 57 -11.34 14.08 17.65
N ASP A 58 -10.96 15.08 18.47
CA ASP A 58 -11.77 15.50 19.62
C ASP A 58 -13.17 15.98 19.14
N ALA A 59 -13.24 16.77 18.07
CA ALA A 59 -14.50 17.22 17.48
C ALA A 59 -15.34 16.06 16.89
N LEU A 60 -14.68 15.08 16.26
CA LEU A 60 -15.34 13.86 15.77
C LEU A 60 -15.92 13.05 16.92
N GLU A 61 -15.19 12.84 18.01
CA GLU A 61 -15.66 12.14 19.21
C GLU A 61 -16.90 12.83 19.81
N GLU A 62 -16.90 14.17 19.89
CA GLU A 62 -18.03 14.94 20.40
C GLU A 62 -19.27 14.84 19.52
N SER A 63 -19.08 14.87 18.20
CA SER A 63 -20.19 14.66 17.25
C SER A 63 -20.75 13.23 17.26
N LEU A 64 -20.02 12.25 17.79
CA LEU A 64 -20.45 10.85 17.91
C LEU A 64 -21.33 10.62 19.14
N LEU A 65 -21.23 11.46 20.18
CA LEU A 65 -22.09 11.38 21.38
C LEU A 65 -23.58 11.49 21.05
N LEU A 66 -23.90 12.15 19.92
CA LEU A 66 -25.26 12.42 19.47
C LEU A 66 -25.81 11.35 18.49
N LYS A 67 -25.04 10.31 18.14
CA LYS A 67 -25.38 9.34 17.09
C LYS A 67 -25.23 7.88 17.57
N ASP A 68 -26.03 6.95 17.02
CA ASP A 68 -25.78 5.51 17.27
C ASP A 68 -24.50 5.09 16.54
N CYS A 69 -23.49 4.73 17.34
CA CYS A 69 -22.15 4.37 16.90
C CYS A 69 -21.90 2.85 16.88
N ARG A 70 -22.94 2.03 17.14
CA ARG A 70 -22.77 0.58 17.22
C ARG A 70 -22.48 -0.02 15.85
N CYS A 71 -21.37 -0.75 15.80
CA CYS A 71 -20.97 -1.57 14.67
C CYS A 71 -21.44 -3.01 14.84
N ARG A 72 -21.85 -3.67 13.75
CA ARG A 72 -22.10 -5.12 13.75
C ARG A 72 -20.79 -5.89 13.92
N SER A 73 -19.72 -5.36 13.34
CA SER A 73 -18.38 -5.95 13.40
C SER A 73 -17.32 -4.88 13.65
N ARG A 74 -16.23 -5.25 14.33
CA ARG A 74 -15.11 -4.32 14.52
C ARG A 74 -14.33 -4.18 13.22
N LEU A 75 -14.48 -3.03 12.56
CA LEU A 75 -13.82 -2.72 11.30
C LEU A 75 -12.28 -2.75 11.42
N PHE A 76 -11.75 -2.17 12.50
CA PHE A 76 -10.32 -2.16 12.82
C PHE A 76 -10.02 -2.96 14.09
N PRO A 77 -9.82 -4.29 14.01
CA PRO A 77 -9.43 -5.11 15.16
C PRO A 77 -8.11 -4.65 15.76
N ARG A 78 -7.99 -4.70 17.09
CA ARG A 78 -6.72 -4.45 17.79
C ARG A 78 -5.65 -5.50 17.43
N THR A 79 -6.08 -6.70 17.06
CA THR A 79 -5.22 -7.80 16.63
C THR A 79 -4.69 -7.63 15.20
N TRP A 80 -5.19 -6.65 14.43
CA TRP A 80 -4.66 -6.34 13.10
C TRP A 80 -3.43 -5.43 13.21
N ASP A 81 -2.34 -5.87 12.58
CA ASP A 81 -1.07 -5.16 12.54
C ASP A 81 -0.40 -5.40 11.18
N LEU A 82 0.07 -4.33 10.53
CA LEU A 82 0.73 -4.40 9.23
C LEU A 82 1.99 -5.27 9.26
N ARG A 83 2.63 -5.44 10.42
CA ARG A 83 3.80 -6.31 10.58
C ARG A 83 3.52 -7.78 10.32
N GLN A 84 2.25 -8.19 10.38
CA GLN A 84 1.81 -9.55 10.03
C GLN A 84 1.78 -9.80 8.51
N LEU A 85 1.95 -8.76 7.70
CA LEU A 85 2.02 -8.81 6.25
C LEU A 85 3.46 -8.72 5.76
N GLN A 86 3.68 -9.23 4.54
CA GLN A 86 4.96 -9.03 3.87
C GLN A 86 5.19 -7.55 3.61
N VAL A 87 6.45 -7.10 3.62
CA VAL A 87 6.81 -5.67 3.46
C VAL A 87 6.16 -5.05 2.21
N ARG A 88 6.08 -5.80 1.11
CA ARG A 88 5.45 -5.37 -0.15
C ARG A 88 3.92 -5.22 -0.09
N GLU A 89 3.27 -5.91 0.84
CA GLU A 89 1.81 -5.89 1.03
C GLU A 89 1.36 -4.76 1.96
N ARG A 90 2.24 -4.29 2.86
CA ARG A 90 1.92 -3.26 3.87
C ARG A 90 1.41 -1.95 3.24
N PRO A 91 2.00 -1.41 2.16
CA PRO A 91 1.48 -0.22 1.50
C PRO A 91 0.07 -0.40 0.97
N MET A 92 -0.28 -1.58 0.46
CA MET A 92 -1.62 -1.88 -0.08
C MET A 92 -2.67 -1.93 1.03
N ALA A 93 -2.33 -2.51 2.18
CA ALA A 93 -3.22 -2.51 3.34
C ALA A 93 -3.42 -1.10 3.90
N LEU A 94 -2.34 -0.31 4.03
CA LEU A 94 -2.42 1.07 4.51
C LEU A 94 -3.22 1.95 3.54
N GLU A 95 -3.06 1.78 2.23
CA GLU A 95 -3.81 2.53 1.21
C GLU A 95 -5.31 2.33 1.37
N ALA A 96 -5.76 1.09 1.59
CA ALA A 96 -7.16 0.80 1.81
C ALA A 96 -7.70 1.37 3.14
N GLU A 97 -6.91 1.31 4.22
CA GLU A 97 -7.29 1.91 5.51
C GLU A 97 -7.41 3.44 5.42
N LEU A 98 -6.46 4.07 4.74
CA LEU A 98 -6.40 5.51 4.53
C LEU A 98 -7.50 6.00 3.60
N ALA A 99 -7.74 5.30 2.49
CA ALA A 99 -8.80 5.64 1.54
C ALA A 99 -10.20 5.53 2.17
N LEU A 100 -10.44 4.51 3.00
CA LEU A 100 -11.69 4.40 3.75
C LEU A 100 -11.82 5.52 4.79
N THR A 101 -10.73 5.85 5.49
CA THR A 101 -10.70 6.95 6.46
C THR A 101 -11.05 8.28 5.80
N LEU A 102 -10.38 8.63 4.70
CA LEU A 102 -10.65 9.83 3.90
C LEU A 102 -12.13 9.91 3.50
N LYS A 103 -12.65 8.86 2.86
CA LYS A 103 -14.04 8.83 2.40
C LYS A 103 -15.05 9.07 3.52
N VAL A 104 -14.81 8.51 4.70
CA VAL A 104 -15.71 8.67 5.86
C VAL A 104 -15.61 10.07 6.46
N LEU A 105 -14.41 10.66 6.51
CA LEU A 105 -14.19 11.99 7.04
C LEU A 105 -14.72 13.08 6.10
N GLU A 106 -14.57 12.91 4.78
CA GLU A 106 -15.17 13.78 3.76
C GLU A 106 -16.70 13.79 3.89
N ALA A 107 -17.32 12.61 3.96
CA ALA A 107 -18.77 12.51 4.17
C ALA A 107 -19.21 13.12 5.52
N ALA A 108 -18.35 13.07 6.54
CA ALA A 108 -18.63 13.71 7.82
C ALA A 108 -18.59 15.24 7.72
N ALA A 109 -17.63 15.80 6.98
CA ALA A 109 -17.54 17.24 6.70
C ALA A 109 -18.74 17.72 5.86
N ASP A 110 -19.16 16.94 4.86
CA ASP A 110 -20.32 17.26 4.02
C ASP A 110 -21.64 17.27 4.81
N THR A 111 -21.74 16.42 5.84
CA THR A 111 -22.98 16.27 6.63
C THR A 111 -23.05 17.25 7.80
N ASP A 112 -21.91 17.70 8.32
CA ASP A 112 -21.83 18.48 9.55
C ASP A 112 -20.96 19.73 9.35
N PRO A 113 -21.58 20.90 9.14
CA PRO A 113 -20.85 22.15 8.90
C PRO A 113 -19.86 22.50 10.00
N ALA A 114 -20.10 22.07 11.25
CA ALA A 114 -19.19 22.33 12.36
C ALA A 114 -17.87 21.55 12.23
N LEU A 115 -17.84 20.50 11.40
CA LEU A 115 -16.65 19.70 11.14
C LEU A 115 -15.83 20.17 9.94
N VAL A 116 -16.37 21.05 9.08
CA VAL A 116 -15.70 21.48 7.85
C VAL A 116 -14.34 22.13 8.18
N ASP A 117 -14.34 23.17 9.01
CA ASP A 117 -13.13 23.94 9.31
C ASP A 117 -12.08 23.12 10.08
N VAL A 118 -12.53 22.22 10.96
CA VAL A 118 -11.61 21.40 11.77
C VAL A 118 -11.03 20.23 10.97
N LEU A 119 -11.72 19.76 9.93
CA LEU A 119 -11.27 18.65 9.08
C LEU A 119 -10.50 19.11 7.84
N ASP A 120 -10.58 20.37 7.42
CA ASP A 120 -9.93 20.89 6.21
C ASP A 120 -8.43 20.53 6.13
N GLN A 121 -7.64 21.00 7.11
CA GLN A 121 -6.20 20.72 7.17
C GLN A 121 -5.90 19.20 7.30
N PRO A 122 -6.54 18.44 8.22
CA PRO A 122 -6.40 16.98 8.27
C PRO A 122 -6.66 16.27 6.95
N LEU A 123 -7.76 16.60 6.26
CA LEU A 123 -8.12 15.99 4.99
C LEU A 123 -7.08 16.28 3.92
N HIS A 124 -6.57 17.52 3.85
CA HIS A 124 -5.49 17.89 2.95
C HIS A 124 -4.22 17.05 3.20
N THR A 125 -3.81 16.90 4.47
CA THR A 125 -2.66 16.06 4.82
C THR A 125 -2.89 14.58 4.48
N LEU A 126 -4.07 14.03 4.75
CA LEU A 126 -4.41 12.64 4.41
C LEU A 126 -4.38 12.40 2.89
N HIS A 127 -4.89 13.34 2.09
CA HIS A 127 -4.82 13.28 0.62
C HIS A 127 -3.38 13.29 0.12
N HIS A 128 -2.54 14.14 0.68
CA HIS A 128 -1.11 14.18 0.33
C HIS A 128 -0.42 12.84 0.63
N ILE A 129 -0.65 12.28 1.82
CA ILE A 129 -0.12 10.96 2.21
C ILE A 129 -0.62 9.88 1.23
N LEU A 130 -1.92 9.87 0.91
CA LEU A 130 -2.51 8.88 0.01
C LEU A 130 -1.91 8.97 -1.40
N SER A 131 -1.70 10.19 -1.91
CA SER A 131 -1.08 10.41 -3.22
C SER A 131 0.36 9.87 -3.25
N GLN A 132 1.16 10.16 -2.22
CA GLN A 132 2.53 9.66 -2.12
C GLN A 132 2.57 8.13 -1.94
N LEU A 133 1.63 7.57 -1.17
CA LEU A 133 1.52 6.14 -0.96
C LEU A 133 1.18 5.40 -2.26
N ARG A 134 0.26 5.93 -3.07
CA ARG A 134 -0.09 5.36 -4.38
C ARG A 134 1.08 5.37 -5.35
N ALA A 135 1.92 6.40 -5.33
CA ALA A 135 3.15 6.44 -6.13
C ALA A 135 4.18 5.34 -5.72
N CYS A 136 4.08 4.80 -4.50
CA CYS A 136 4.94 3.73 -4.00
C CYS A 136 4.41 2.31 -4.30
N ILE A 137 3.15 2.16 -4.69
CA ILE A 137 2.55 0.86 -4.98
C ILE A 137 2.84 0.52 -6.44
N GLN A 138 3.76 -0.41 -6.66
CA GLN A 138 4.06 -0.89 -8.02
C GLN A 138 2.83 -1.59 -8.63
N PRO A 139 2.51 -1.35 -9.91
CA PRO A 139 1.45 -2.07 -10.60
C PRO A 139 1.74 -3.57 -10.55
N GLN A 140 0.82 -4.34 -9.98
CA GLN A 140 0.94 -5.79 -10.00
C GLN A 140 0.89 -6.27 -11.46
N PRO A 141 1.85 -7.10 -11.92
CA PRO A 141 1.78 -7.65 -13.26
C PRO A 141 0.44 -8.35 -13.48
N THR A 142 -0.18 -8.14 -14.65
CA THR A 142 -1.50 -8.68 -15.01
C THR A 142 -1.58 -10.22 -14.90
N ALA A 143 -0.43 -10.91 -14.83
CA ALA A 143 -0.29 -12.35 -14.69
C ALA A 143 0.21 -12.81 -13.30
N GLY A 144 0.24 -11.93 -12.29
CA GLY A 144 0.65 -12.28 -10.93
C GLY A 144 -0.41 -13.09 -10.17
N PRO A 145 -0.02 -13.92 -9.18
CA PRO A 145 -0.98 -14.56 -8.28
C PRO A 145 -1.85 -13.49 -7.61
N ARG A 146 -3.19 -13.65 -7.66
CA ARG A 146 -4.11 -12.79 -6.92
C ARG A 146 -3.68 -12.71 -5.45
N THR A 147 -3.79 -11.53 -4.84
CA THR A 147 -3.60 -11.37 -3.39
C THR A 147 -4.49 -12.40 -2.68
N ARG A 148 -3.88 -13.29 -1.90
CA ARG A 148 -4.55 -14.38 -1.17
C ARG A 148 -4.17 -14.29 0.30
N GLY A 149 -4.99 -14.84 1.19
CA GLY A 149 -4.70 -14.87 2.63
C GLY A 149 -5.11 -13.58 3.35
N ARG A 150 -4.29 -13.15 4.32
CA ARG A 150 -4.63 -12.08 5.28
C ARG A 150 -4.93 -10.74 4.61
N LEU A 151 -4.10 -10.31 3.66
CA LEU A 151 -4.30 -9.06 2.93
C LEU A 151 -5.66 -9.08 2.19
N HIS A 152 -5.95 -10.15 1.46
CA HIS A 152 -7.19 -10.26 0.69
C HIS A 152 -8.44 -10.13 1.59
N HIS A 153 -8.46 -10.87 2.71
CA HIS A 153 -9.56 -10.79 3.68
C HIS A 153 -9.70 -9.40 4.27
N TRP A 154 -8.58 -8.73 4.55
CA TRP A 154 -8.56 -7.37 5.06
C TRP A 154 -9.14 -6.36 4.07
N LEU A 155 -8.64 -6.36 2.83
CA LEU A 155 -9.12 -5.48 1.76
C LEU A 155 -10.61 -5.69 1.49
N HIS A 156 -11.05 -6.95 1.40
CA HIS A 156 -12.44 -7.28 1.20
C HIS A 156 -13.33 -6.77 2.35
N ARG A 157 -12.87 -6.89 3.61
CA ARG A 157 -13.60 -6.35 4.76
C ARG A 157 -13.77 -4.84 4.66
N LEU A 158 -12.71 -4.09 4.36
CA LEU A 158 -12.76 -2.63 4.24
C LEU A 158 -13.66 -2.18 3.07
N GLN A 159 -13.60 -2.89 1.94
CA GLN A 159 -14.45 -2.62 0.78
C GLN A 159 -15.94 -2.81 1.07
N GLU A 160 -16.28 -3.83 1.86
CA GLU A 160 -17.67 -4.16 2.20
C GLU A 160 -18.24 -3.33 3.35
N ALA A 161 -17.38 -2.71 4.16
CA ALA A 161 -17.82 -1.96 5.34
C ALA A 161 -18.81 -0.83 5.03
N PRO A 162 -18.62 0.02 4.00
CA PRO A 162 -19.61 1.05 3.63
C PRO A 162 -20.99 0.52 3.26
N LYS A 163 -21.11 -0.77 2.91
CA LYS A 163 -22.38 -1.41 2.53
C LYS A 163 -23.06 -2.09 3.72
N LYS A 164 -22.29 -2.47 4.74
CA LYS A 164 -22.74 -3.35 5.85
C LYS A 164 -22.87 -2.64 7.18
N GLU A 165 -22.16 -1.53 7.36
CA GLU A 165 -22.11 -0.77 8.61
C GLU A 165 -22.79 0.59 8.45
N SER A 166 -23.33 1.12 9.54
CA SER A 166 -23.98 2.44 9.55
C SER A 166 -22.94 3.56 9.41
N PRO A 167 -23.34 4.77 8.93
CA PRO A 167 -22.43 5.93 8.88
C PRO A 167 -21.84 6.28 10.25
N GLY A 168 -22.62 6.18 11.33
CA GLY A 168 -22.16 6.40 12.70
C GLY A 168 -21.08 5.39 13.12
N CYS A 169 -21.27 4.10 12.82
CA CYS A 169 -20.27 3.08 13.06
C CYS A 169 -18.96 3.33 12.29
N LEU A 170 -19.06 3.67 11.00
CA LEU A 170 -17.89 3.94 10.16
C LEU A 170 -17.10 5.13 10.70
N LYS A 171 -17.80 6.23 11.01
CA LYS A 171 -17.22 7.44 11.61
C LYS A 171 -16.52 7.13 12.93
N ALA A 172 -17.16 6.40 13.84
CA ALA A 172 -16.54 5.96 15.09
C ALA A 172 -15.30 5.09 14.83
N SER A 173 -15.41 4.12 13.93
CA SER A 173 -14.33 3.18 13.61
C SER A 173 -13.09 3.90 13.09
N VAL A 174 -13.23 4.83 12.15
CA VAL A 174 -12.08 5.59 11.60
C VAL A 174 -11.52 6.58 12.62
N THR A 175 -12.38 7.21 13.43
CA THR A 175 -11.98 8.16 14.48
C THR A 175 -11.09 7.50 15.53
N PHE A 176 -11.51 6.35 16.05
CA PHE A 176 -10.72 5.59 17.03
C PHE A 176 -9.48 4.93 16.43
N ASN A 177 -9.45 4.77 15.10
CA ASN A 177 -8.29 4.25 14.38
C ASN A 177 -7.25 5.33 14.04
N LEU A 178 -7.64 6.60 14.01
CA LEU A 178 -6.88 7.68 13.36
C LEU A 178 -5.43 7.77 13.81
N PHE A 179 -5.16 7.86 15.12
CA PHE A 179 -3.78 7.95 15.60
C PHE A 179 -2.98 6.67 15.39
N ARG A 180 -3.62 5.49 15.47
CA ARG A 180 -2.95 4.23 15.15
C ARG A 180 -2.48 4.22 13.69
N LEU A 181 -3.35 4.67 12.79
CA LEU A 181 -3.05 4.81 11.37
C LEU A 181 -1.87 5.77 11.17
N LEU A 182 -1.90 6.96 11.78
CA LEU A 182 -0.93 8.03 11.54
C LEU A 182 0.44 7.78 12.19
N THR A 183 0.49 7.18 13.39
CA THR A 183 1.75 7.08 14.14
C THR A 183 2.40 5.70 14.06
N ARG A 184 1.59 4.64 13.88
CA ARG A 184 2.08 3.26 13.87
C ARG A 184 2.07 2.68 12.48
N ASP A 185 0.91 2.66 11.84
CA ASP A 185 0.73 1.95 10.57
C ASP A 185 1.46 2.71 9.43
N LEU A 186 1.36 4.05 9.38
CA LEU A 186 2.10 4.91 8.45
C LEU A 186 3.61 4.85 8.66
N ASN A 187 4.09 4.95 9.90
CA ASN A 187 5.51 4.84 10.21
C ASN A 187 6.05 3.45 9.80
N CYS A 188 5.29 2.38 10.05
CA CYS A 188 5.69 1.04 9.64
C CYS A 188 5.94 0.94 8.13
N VAL A 189 5.04 1.51 7.32
CA VAL A 189 5.22 1.56 5.86
C VAL A 189 6.38 2.45 5.46
N ALA A 190 6.53 3.63 6.08
CA ALA A 190 7.62 4.56 5.82
C ALA A 190 9.01 4.02 6.22
N SER A 191 9.05 3.07 7.17
CA SER A 191 10.25 2.39 7.64
C SER A 191 10.61 1.13 6.85
N GLY A 192 9.70 0.62 6.01
CA GLY A 192 9.95 -0.54 5.15
C GLY A 192 10.37 -1.78 5.94
N ASP A 193 11.53 -2.35 5.59
CA ASP A 193 12.10 -3.55 6.21
C ASP A 193 12.49 -3.33 7.69
N LEU A 194 12.66 -2.07 8.13
CA LEU A 194 12.99 -1.75 9.52
C LEU A 194 11.78 -1.84 10.48
N CYS A 195 10.57 -2.02 9.95
CA CYS A 195 9.38 -2.25 10.75
C CYS A 195 9.22 -3.74 11.09
N VAL A 196 9.57 -4.10 12.33
CA VAL A 196 9.52 -5.48 12.89
C VAL A 196 8.48 -5.66 13.99
#